data_AF-A0A978VG45-F1
#
_entry.id   AF-A0A978VG45-F1
#
_cell.length_a   1.000
_cell.length_b   1.000
_cell.length_c   1.000
_cell.angle_alpha   90.00
_cell.angle_beta   90.00
_cell.angle_gamma   90.00
#
_symmetry.space_group_name_H-M   'P 1'
#
loop_
_entity.id
_entity.type
_entity.pdbx_description
1 polymer ?
#
loop_
_entity_poly.entity_id
_entity_poly.type
_entity_poly.pdbx_seq_one_letter_code
_entity_poly.pdbx_strand_id
1 'polypeptide(L)'
;MICASSQRDESQLIQRIVEAALSKVNRAALHVAKNPVGIQDCLRELKDLIGVGTRRNDVKLIGIYGIGGVGKTTIAKALFNEFANEFEGSSFLADVREISK
;
A
#
# COMPACT_ATOMS: atom_id res chain seq x y z
N MET A 1 -9.68 -28.54 34.08
CA MET A 1 -8.74 -28.00 33.07
C MET A 1 -9.49 -27.01 32.17
N ILE A 2 -9.94 -25.88 32.71
CA ILE A 2 -10.68 -24.83 31.97
C ILE A 2 -10.30 -23.47 32.60
N CYS A 3 -9.03 -23.06 32.55
CA CYS A 3 -8.63 -21.71 32.99
C CYS A 3 -7.54 -21.07 32.11
N ALA A 4 -7.06 -21.72 31.04
CA ALA A 4 -5.96 -21.21 30.21
C ALA A 4 -6.40 -20.70 28.83
N SER A 5 -7.69 -20.77 28.51
CA SER A 5 -8.21 -20.38 27.19
C SER A 5 -8.43 -18.87 27.03
N SER A 6 -8.81 -18.12 28.08
CA SER A 6 -9.14 -16.68 27.90
C SER A 6 -7.92 -15.76 27.74
N GLN A 7 -6.80 -16.01 28.41
CA GLN A 7 -5.60 -15.17 28.30
C GLN A 7 -4.90 -15.26 26.93
N ARG A 8 -4.99 -16.41 26.25
CA ARG A 8 -4.44 -16.59 24.90
C ARG A 8 -5.24 -15.80 23.86
N ASP A 9 -6.57 -15.73 24.04
CA ASP A 9 -7.43 -14.96 23.14
C ASP A 9 -7.25 -13.46 23.33
N GLU A 10 -7.10 -12.98 24.58
CA GLU A 10 -6.85 -11.56 24.87
C GLU A 10 -5.50 -11.07 24.33
N SER A 11 -4.42 -11.84 24.54
CA SER A 11 -3.09 -11.44 24.06
C SER A 11 -3.01 -11.39 22.53
N GLN A 12 -3.64 -12.33 21.83
CA GLN A 12 -3.76 -12.30 20.37
C GLN A 12 -4.60 -11.12 19.88
N LEU A 13 -5.70 -10.81 20.55
CA LEU A 13 -6.52 -9.65 20.21
C LEU A 13 -5.73 -8.35 20.38
N ILE A 14 -5.01 -8.20 21.49
CA ILE A 14 -4.14 -7.04 21.74
C ILE A 14 -3.09 -6.94 20.63
N GLN A 15 -2.43 -8.04 20.27
CA GLN A 15 -1.42 -8.05 19.21
C GLN A 15 -2.01 -7.60 17.87
N ARG A 16 -3.18 -8.12 17.47
CA ARG A 16 -3.85 -7.71 16.22
C ARG A 16 -4.24 -6.23 16.23
N ILE A 17 -4.65 -5.69 17.38
CA ILE A 17 -4.95 -4.25 17.52
C ILE A 17 -3.67 -3.43 17.35
N VAL A 18 -2.58 -3.83 18.02
CA VAL A 18 -1.28 -3.15 17.93
C VAL A 18 -0.76 -3.16 16.49
N GLU A 19 -0.79 -4.32 15.82
CA GLU A 19 -0.37 -4.45 14.41
C GLU A 19 -1.23 -3.56 13.49
N ALA A 20 -2.55 -3.58 13.65
CA ALA A 20 -3.46 -2.74 12.87
C ALA A 20 -3.22 -1.25 13.12
N ALA A 21 -2.94 -0.84 14.36
CA ALA A 21 -2.62 0.55 14.69
C ALA A 21 -1.26 0.98 14.10
N LEU A 22 -0.22 0.16 14.27
CA LEU A 22 1.11 0.43 13.75
C LEU A 22 1.12 0.51 12.22
N SER A 23 0.36 -0.34 11.53
CA SER A 23 0.22 -0.30 10.06
C SER A 23 -0.32 1.05 9.56
N LYS A 24 -1.14 1.73 10.37
CA LYS A 24 -1.73 3.03 10.03
C LYS A 24 -0.85 4.22 10.44
N VAL A 25 -0.02 4.07 11.47
CA VAL A 25 0.76 5.18 12.06
C VAL A 25 2.20 5.24 11.52
N ASN A 26 2.82 4.09 11.23
CA ASN A 26 4.25 4.04 10.89
C ASN A 26 4.60 4.49 9.46
N ARG A 27 3.63 4.82 8.61
CA ARG A 27 3.89 5.24 7.23
C ARG A 27 3.72 6.74 7.04
N ALA A 28 4.83 7.40 6.70
CA ALA A 28 4.78 8.74 6.13
C ALA A 28 4.17 8.65 4.72
N ALA A 29 2.98 9.21 4.54
CA ALA A 29 2.33 9.28 3.24
C ALA A 29 3.19 10.13 2.27
N LEU A 30 3.37 9.62 1.05
CA LEU A 30 4.06 10.36 -0.01
C LEU A 30 3.23 11.57 -0.43
N HIS A 31 3.87 12.72 -0.64
CA HIS A 31 3.19 13.87 -1.22
C HIS A 31 2.75 13.57 -2.66
N VAL A 32 1.43 13.53 -2.89
CA VAL A 32 0.83 13.26 -4.21
C VAL A 32 0.75 14.54 -5.04
N ALA A 33 -0.13 15.47 -4.66
CA ALA A 33 -0.30 16.77 -5.28
C ALA A 33 -1.15 17.68 -4.37
N LYS A 34 -1.12 19.01 -4.58
CA LYS A 34 -1.97 19.96 -3.86
C LYS A 34 -3.45 19.78 -4.17
N ASN A 35 -3.80 19.67 -5.46
CA ASN A 35 -5.17 19.55 -5.96
C ASN A 35 -5.25 18.44 -7.01
N PRO A 36 -5.16 17.16 -6.61
CA PRO A 36 -5.26 16.05 -7.56
C PRO A 36 -6.67 15.94 -8.14
N VAL A 37 -6.77 15.68 -9.44
CA VAL A 37 -8.04 15.42 -10.15
C VAL A 37 -7.93 14.07 -10.86
N GLY A 38 -9.01 13.28 -10.86
CA GLY A 38 -9.08 11.99 -11.56
C GLY A 38 -8.25 10.85 -10.95
N ILE A 39 -7.53 11.09 -9.84
CA ILE A 39 -6.70 10.05 -9.20
C ILE A 39 -7.54 8.89 -8.69
N GLN A 40 -8.69 9.17 -8.08
CA GLN A 40 -9.54 8.12 -7.49
C GLN A 40 -10.07 7.14 -8.53
N ASP A 41 -10.37 7.63 -9.74
CA ASP A 41 -10.82 6.77 -10.83
C ASP A 41 -9.67 5.88 -11.33
N CYS A 42 -8.48 6.45 -11.48
CA CYS A 42 -7.29 5.68 -11.83
C CYS A 42 -6.92 4.62 -10.78
N LEU A 43 -7.01 4.95 -9.48
CA LEU A 43 -6.77 3.99 -8.40
C LEU A 43 -7.76 2.82 -8.43
N ARG A 44 -9.01 3.09 -8.78
CA ARG A 44 -10.05 2.06 -8.90
C ARG A 44 -9.72 1.07 -10.01
N GLU A 45 -9.32 1.56 -11.18
CA GLU A 45 -8.88 0.71 -12.30
C GLU A 45 -7.64 -0.11 -11.95
N LEU A 46 -6.67 0.51 -11.27
CA LEU A 46 -5.43 -0.16 -10.86
C LEU A 46 -5.64 -1.20 -9.76
N LYS A 47 -6.64 -1.03 -8.89
CA LYS A 47 -6.97 -1.99 -7.83
C LYS A 47 -7.24 -3.39 -8.38
N ASP A 48 -8.03 -3.46 -9.46
CA ASP A 48 -8.39 -4.72 -10.10
C ASP A 48 -7.19 -5.38 -10.78
N LEU A 49 -6.32 -4.57 -11.41
CA LEU A 49 -5.07 -5.05 -12.02
C LEU A 49 -4.12 -5.65 -10.98
N ILE A 50 -3.93 -4.96 -9.85
CA ILE A 50 -3.09 -5.42 -8.74
C ILE A 50 -3.69 -6.69 -8.11
N GLY A 51 -5.02 -6.82 -8.08
CA GLY A 51 -5.69 -7.96 -7.46
C GLY A 51 -5.56 -7.96 -5.93
N VAL A 52 -5.57 -6.75 -5.36
CA VAL A 52 -5.59 -6.54 -3.90
C VAL A 52 -6.76 -7.32 -3.29
N GLY A 53 -6.48 -8.13 -2.27
CA GLY A 53 -7.48 -8.96 -1.59
C GLY A 53 -7.80 -10.30 -2.26
N THR A 54 -7.12 -10.67 -3.34
CA THR A 54 -7.23 -12.02 -3.93
C THR A 54 -6.29 -13.00 -3.23
N ARG A 55 -6.68 -14.28 -3.10
CA ARG A 55 -5.85 -15.32 -2.43
C ARG A 55 -4.67 -15.82 -3.28
N ARG A 56 -4.38 -15.18 -4.42
CA ARG A 56 -3.32 -15.62 -5.34
C ARG A 56 -2.06 -14.79 -5.09
N ASN A 57 -1.00 -15.46 -4.67
CA ASN A 57 0.32 -14.85 -4.47
C ASN A 57 1.07 -14.78 -5.81
N ASP A 58 0.50 -14.08 -6.79
CA ASP A 58 1.10 -13.91 -8.11
C ASP A 58 1.99 -12.67 -8.12
N VAL A 59 3.20 -12.78 -8.72
CA VAL A 59 4.07 -11.62 -8.93
C VAL A 59 3.56 -10.84 -10.15
N LYS A 60 3.23 -9.56 -9.97
CA LYS A 60 2.71 -8.68 -11.02
C LYS A 60 3.62 -7.48 -11.23
N LEU A 61 3.88 -7.16 -12.50
CA LEU A 61 4.54 -5.93 -12.91
C LEU A 61 3.54 -5.04 -13.64
N ILE A 62 3.37 -3.79 -13.18
CA ILE A 62 2.46 -2.82 -13.78
C ILE A 62 3.28 -1.61 -14.24
N GLY A 63 3.19 -1.27 -15.52
CA GLY A 63 3.83 -0.10 -16.11
C GLY A 63 2.84 1.04 -16.31
N ILE A 64 3.15 2.22 -15.79
CA ILE A 64 2.41 3.46 -16.11
C ILE A 64 3.21 4.21 -17.18
N TYR A 65 2.64 4.37 -18.38
CA TYR A 65 3.30 5.01 -19.52
C TYR A 65 2.43 6.14 -20.10
N GLY A 66 3.04 6.98 -20.94
CA GLY A 66 2.37 8.14 -21.55
C GLY A 66 3.28 9.36 -21.66
N ILE A 67 2.74 10.44 -22.20
CA ILE A 67 3.45 11.70 -22.49
C ILE A 67 4.05 12.31 -21.20
N GLY A 68 5.11 13.10 -21.35
CA GLY A 68 5.69 13.89 -20.25
C GLY A 68 4.64 14.79 -19.58
N GLY A 69 4.77 15.01 -18.26
CA GLY A 69 3.89 15.93 -17.51
C GLY A 69 2.50 15.40 -17.15
N VAL A 70 2.05 14.25 -17.68
CA VAL A 70 0.70 13.71 -17.43
C VAL A 70 0.45 13.21 -15.99
N GLY A 71 1.47 13.20 -15.13
CA GLY A 71 1.31 12.80 -13.72
C GLY A 71 1.52 11.31 -13.41
N LYS A 72 2.24 10.57 -14.25
CA LYS A 72 2.55 9.13 -14.03
C LYS A 72 3.12 8.85 -12.63
N THR A 73 4.14 9.61 -12.21
CA THR A 73 4.75 9.49 -10.89
C THR A 73 3.77 9.89 -9.78
N THR A 74 2.88 10.85 -10.04
CA THR A 74 1.83 11.25 -9.09
C THR A 74 0.86 10.09 -8.83
N ILE A 75 0.43 9.39 -9.89
CA ILE A 75 -0.41 8.20 -9.77
C ILE A 75 0.33 7.09 -9.00
N ALA A 76 1.61 6.84 -9.31
CA ALA A 76 2.40 5.83 -8.59
C ALA A 76 2.51 6.12 -7.08
N LYS A 77 2.68 7.39 -6.68
CA LYS A 77 2.69 7.81 -5.28
C LYS A 77 1.33 7.61 -4.61
N ALA A 78 0.24 7.98 -5.29
CA ALA A 78 -1.11 7.79 -4.78
C ALA A 78 -1.44 6.31 -4.58
N LEU A 79 -1.05 5.47 -5.56
CA LEU A 79 -1.22 4.02 -5.52
C LEU A 79 -0.49 3.39 -4.34
N PHE A 80 0.75 3.82 -4.12
CA PHE A 80 1.54 3.36 -2.97
C PHE A 80 0.87 3.73 -1.65
N ASN A 81 0.44 4.99 -1.49
CA ASN A 81 -0.24 5.42 -0.26
C ASN A 81 -1.53 4.64 0.01
N GLU A 82 -2.29 4.30 -1.04
CA GLU A 82 -3.57 3.58 -0.92
C GLU A 82 -3.38 2.11 -0.57
N PHE A 83 -2.48 1.41 -1.26
CA PHE A 83 -2.44 -0.05 -1.22
C PHE A 83 -1.26 -0.65 -0.45
N ALA A 84 -0.30 0.15 0.01
CA ALA A 84 0.88 -0.36 0.70
C ALA A 84 0.54 -1.23 1.93
N ASN A 85 -0.56 -0.95 2.64
CA ASN A 85 -0.97 -1.68 3.85
C ASN A 85 -1.59 -3.05 3.55
N GLU A 86 -1.90 -3.33 2.29
CA GLU A 86 -2.48 -4.60 1.84
C GLU A 86 -1.41 -5.67 1.58
N PHE A 87 -0.13 -5.29 1.72
CA PHE A 87 1.03 -6.18 1.55
C PHE A 87 1.79 -6.29 2.87
N GLU A 88 2.37 -7.47 3.12
CA GLU A 88 3.23 -7.73 4.29
C GLU A 88 4.41 -6.75 4.35
N GLY A 89 4.95 -6.36 3.20
CA GLY A 89 5.98 -5.33 3.06
C GLY A 89 5.77 -4.49 1.81
N SER A 90 6.20 -3.24 1.86
CA SER A 90 6.15 -2.33 0.70
C SER A 90 7.26 -1.29 0.77
N SER A 91 7.80 -0.89 -0.38
CA SER A 91 8.74 0.22 -0.50
C SER A 91 8.43 1.07 -1.73
N PHE A 92 8.80 2.36 -1.68
CA PHE A 92 8.71 3.26 -2.81
C PHE A 92 10.11 3.71 -3.20
N LEU A 93 10.56 3.32 -4.40
CA LEU A 93 11.87 3.68 -4.92
C LEU A 93 11.72 4.85 -5.90
N ALA A 94 12.02 6.05 -5.41
CA ALA A 94 12.06 7.26 -6.23
C ALA A 94 13.42 7.41 -6.92
N ASP A 95 13.46 8.17 -8.01
CA ASP A 95 14.68 8.71 -8.63
C ASP A 95 15.78 7.67 -8.89
N VAL A 96 15.37 6.42 -9.17
CA VAL A 96 16.27 5.27 -9.32
C VAL A 96 17.37 5.54 -10.34
N ARG A 97 17.05 6.24 -11.44
CA ARG A 97 18.03 6.61 -12.48
C ARG A 97 19.14 7.53 -11.97
N GLU A 98 18.86 8.38 -10.98
CA GLU A 98 19.83 9.32 -10.42
C GLU A 98 20.69 8.64 -9.35
N ILE A 99 20.13 7.64 -8.67
CA ILE A 99 20.75 6.94 -7.54
C ILE A 99 21.60 5.75 -8.01
N SER A 100 21.28 5.13 -9.15
CA SER A 100 22.05 4.05 -9.76
C SER A 100 23.28 4.60 -10.50
N LYS A 101 24.35 4.91 -9.76
CA LYS A 101 25.68 5.17 -10.33
C LYS A 101 26.40 3.88 -10.71
#